data_AF-A0A2J4ZHK2-F1
#
_entry.id   AF-A0A2J4ZHK2-F1
#
_cell.length_a   1.000
_cell.length_b   1.000
_cell.length_c   1.000
_cell.angle_alpha   90.00
_cell.angle_beta   90.00
_cell.angle_gamma   90.00
#
_symmetry.space_group_name_H-M   'P 1'
#
loop_
_entity.id
_entity.type
_entity.pdbx_description
1 polymer ?
#
loop_
_entity_poly.entity_id
_entity_poly.type
_entity_poly.pdbx_seq_one_letter_code
_entity_poly.pdbx_strand_id
1 'polypeptide(L)'
;FYYIAALAAGKAAVTAAAGGMHWLVYPLFQSLTFTASLYIIITGVRLLLSEIVPAFLGISEKFIPNAKPALDCPVVFPYAPTATVLGFISSFVGGLVVMGFLAILGQTVIIPVAIPYFFIGATAAVFGNASGGWKGAIAGSFITGILIGIGPALIYPIMESVGLSGTSFPETDFVALGLVVYYIGKMLP
;
A
#
# COMPACT_ATOMS: atom_id res chain seq x y z
N PHE A 1 -13.84 -7.38 5.66
CA PHE A 1 -12.97 -7.71 4.51
C PHE A 1 -12.85 -9.22 4.29
N TYR A 2 -12.15 -9.98 5.15
CA TYR A 2 -11.89 -11.41 4.93
C TYR A 2 -13.12 -12.29 4.71
N TYR A 3 -14.22 -12.05 5.44
CA TYR A 3 -15.49 -12.76 5.19
C TYR A 3 -16.09 -12.47 3.80
N ILE A 4 -16.00 -11.22 3.33
CA ILE A 4 -16.48 -10.85 1.99
C ILE A 4 -15.64 -11.57 0.93
N ALA A 5 -14.32 -11.59 1.10
CA ALA A 5 -13.42 -12.30 0.20
C ALA A 5 -13.68 -13.82 0.20
N ALA A 6 -13.88 -14.43 1.38
CA ALA A 6 -14.17 -15.85 1.51
C ALA A 6 -15.51 -16.24 0.86
N LEU A 7 -16.55 -15.40 1.02
CA LEU A 7 -17.85 -15.62 0.38
C LEU A 7 -17.75 -15.46 -1.15
N ALA A 8 -17.02 -14.47 -1.63
CA ALA A 8 -16.81 -14.25 -3.07
C ALA A 8 -16.00 -15.38 -3.74
N ALA A 9 -14.99 -15.91 -3.05
CA ALA A 9 -14.20 -17.05 -3.53
C ALA A 9 -14.98 -18.38 -3.52
N GLY A 10 -15.97 -18.49 -2.64
CA GLY A 10 -16.81 -19.67 -2.49
C GLY A 10 -16.20 -20.77 -1.62
N LYS A 11 -17.07 -21.65 -1.11
CA LYS A 11 -16.71 -22.68 -0.12
C LYS A 11 -15.56 -23.58 -0.57
N ALA A 12 -15.58 -24.07 -1.81
CA ALA A 12 -14.58 -25.02 -2.31
C ALA A 12 -13.16 -24.41 -2.30
N ALA A 13 -13.01 -23.19 -2.83
CA ALA A 13 -11.74 -22.48 -2.85
C ALA A 13 -11.22 -22.18 -1.44
N VAL A 14 -12.10 -21.71 -0.55
CA VAL A 14 -11.74 -21.41 0.83
C VAL A 14 -11.38 -22.67 1.61
N THR A 15 -12.12 -23.78 1.44
CA THR A 15 -11.79 -25.06 2.10
C THR A 15 -10.42 -25.58 1.66
N ALA A 16 -10.07 -25.45 0.38
CA ALA A 16 -8.74 -25.80 -0.12
C ALA A 16 -7.65 -24.92 0.52
N ALA A 17 -7.88 -23.61 0.64
CA ALA A 17 -6.95 -22.68 1.29
C ALA A 17 -6.90 -22.81 2.82
N ALA A 18 -7.96 -23.34 3.45
CA ALA A 18 -8.12 -23.41 4.89
C ALA A 18 -7.30 -24.51 5.56
N GLY A 19 -6.66 -25.40 4.80
CA GLY A 19 -5.74 -26.41 5.35
C GLY A 19 -6.36 -27.32 6.40
N GLY A 20 -7.64 -27.67 6.24
CA GLY A 20 -8.40 -28.50 7.18
C GLY A 20 -9.27 -27.71 8.19
N MET A 21 -9.14 -26.39 8.26
CA MET A 21 -10.09 -25.56 9.02
C MET A 21 -11.44 -25.45 8.31
N HIS A 22 -12.51 -25.26 9.10
CA HIS A 22 -13.82 -24.97 8.53
C HIS A 22 -13.78 -23.64 7.76
N TRP A 23 -14.42 -23.60 6.58
CA TRP A 23 -14.33 -22.47 5.64
C TRP A 23 -14.82 -21.13 6.20
N LEU A 24 -15.71 -21.14 7.20
CA LEU A 24 -16.14 -19.93 7.93
C LEU A 24 -15.22 -19.55 9.10
N VAL A 25 -14.46 -20.51 9.63
CA VAL A 25 -13.50 -20.27 10.72
C VAL A 25 -12.20 -19.69 10.17
N TYR A 26 -11.81 -20.09 8.96
CA TYR A 26 -10.63 -19.55 8.27
C TYR A 26 -10.60 -18.01 8.17
N PRO A 27 -11.62 -17.31 7.63
CA PRO A 27 -11.59 -15.85 7.54
C PRO A 27 -11.56 -15.15 8.90
N LEU A 28 -12.07 -15.78 9.97
CA LEU A 28 -11.92 -15.27 11.33
C LEU A 28 -10.44 -15.27 11.74
N PHE A 29 -9.74 -16.40 11.59
CA PHE A 29 -8.31 -16.47 11.91
C PHE A 29 -7.48 -15.52 11.05
N GLN A 30 -7.77 -15.39 9.75
CA GLN A 30 -7.10 -14.40 8.89
C GLN A 30 -7.27 -12.97 9.42
N SER A 31 -8.47 -12.61 9.90
CA SER A 31 -8.69 -11.29 10.50
C SER A 31 -7.95 -11.07 11.83
N LEU A 32 -7.83 -12.12 12.65
CA LEU A 32 -7.06 -12.08 13.90
C LEU A 32 -5.57 -11.95 13.63
N THR A 33 -5.03 -12.73 12.68
CA THR A 33 -3.64 -12.65 12.24
C THR A 33 -3.31 -11.26 11.71
N PHE A 34 -4.17 -10.70 10.84
CA PHE A 34 -3.99 -9.33 10.35
C PHE A 34 -3.93 -8.31 11.49
N THR A 35 -4.86 -8.40 12.45
CA THR A 35 -4.91 -7.52 13.62
C THR A 35 -3.64 -7.65 14.48
N ALA A 36 -3.18 -8.88 14.72
CA ALA A 36 -1.95 -9.15 15.45
C ALA A 36 -0.71 -8.57 14.73
N SER A 37 -0.61 -8.75 13.41
CA SER A 37 0.46 -8.17 12.60
C SER A 37 0.46 -6.64 12.67
N LEU A 38 -0.71 -5.99 12.60
CA LEU A 38 -0.80 -4.54 12.77
C LEU A 38 -0.35 -4.07 14.15
N TYR A 39 -0.75 -4.79 15.19
CA TYR A 39 -0.32 -4.47 16.54
C TYR A 39 1.20 -4.58 16.69
N ILE A 40 1.81 -5.62 16.12
CA ILE A 40 3.26 -5.80 16.08
C ILE A 40 3.93 -4.64 15.33
N ILE A 41 3.41 -4.26 14.16
CA ILE A 41 3.96 -3.13 13.38
C ILE A 41 3.91 -1.83 14.21
N ILE A 42 2.74 -1.50 14.78
CA ILE A 42 2.57 -0.26 15.55
C ILE A 42 3.50 -0.23 16.78
N THR A 43 3.60 -1.36 17.49
CA THR A 43 4.45 -1.47 18.68
C THR A 43 5.93 -1.39 18.30
N GLY A 44 6.34 -2.11 17.25
CA GLY A 44 7.70 -2.13 16.76
C GLY A 44 8.16 -0.76 16.23
N VAL A 45 7.30 -0.07 15.48
CA VAL A 45 7.57 1.30 15.00
C VAL A 45 7.76 2.25 16.18
N ARG A 46 6.89 2.20 17.20
CA ARG A 46 7.03 3.06 18.40
C ARG A 46 8.36 2.83 19.12
N LEU A 47 8.75 1.57 19.29
CA LEU A 47 10.04 1.20 19.90
C LEU A 47 11.21 1.69 19.06
N LEU A 48 11.16 1.51 17.73
CA LEU A 48 12.22 1.99 16.84
C LEU A 48 12.35 3.52 16.89
N LEU A 49 11.23 4.25 16.94
CA LEU A 49 11.24 5.70 17.03
C LEU A 49 11.82 6.24 18.35
N SER A 50 11.63 5.52 19.46
CA SER A 50 12.18 5.95 20.76
C SER A 50 13.70 5.94 20.79
N GLU A 51 14.33 5.10 19.97
CA GLU A 51 15.79 5.02 19.88
C GLU A 51 16.36 5.86 18.72
N ILE A 52 15.73 5.81 17.54
CA ILE A 52 16.24 6.47 16.34
C ILE A 52 16.11 8.00 16.43
N VAL A 53 15.01 8.53 16.97
CA VAL A 53 14.84 10.00 17.03
C VAL A 53 15.91 10.67 17.91
N PRO A 54 16.19 10.20 19.14
CA PRO A 54 17.30 10.74 19.93
C PRO A 54 18.67 10.54 19.29
N ALA A 55 18.91 9.37 18.66
CA ALA A 55 20.17 9.11 17.97
C ALA A 55 20.43 10.11 16.83
N PHE A 56 19.40 10.45 16.04
CA PHE A 56 19.51 11.44 14.97
C PHE A 56 19.68 12.87 15.48
N LEU A 57 19.13 13.22 16.65
CA LEU A 57 19.40 14.52 17.27
C LEU A 57 20.90 14.67 17.57
N GLY A 58 21.54 13.64 18.12
CA GLY A 58 22.99 13.66 18.38
C GLY A 58 23.85 13.84 17.11
N ILE A 59 23.42 13.28 15.97
CA ILE A 59 24.09 13.49 14.67
C ILE A 59 23.82 14.90 14.13
N SER A 60 22.56 15.35 14.20
CA SER A 60 22.14 16.67 13.69
C SER A 60 22.84 17.80 14.44
N GLU A 61 23.04 17.69 15.74
CA GLU A 61 23.71 18.71 16.55
C GLU A 61 25.20 18.85 16.23
N LYS A 62 25.85 17.77 15.77
CA LYS A 62 27.31 17.73 15.59
C LYS A 62 27.77 17.82 14.12
N PHE A 63 27.04 17.21 13.19
CA PHE A 63 27.49 17.05 11.81
C PHE A 63 26.64 17.81 10.79
N ILE A 64 25.31 17.73 10.91
CA ILE A 64 24.39 18.31 9.92
C ILE A 64 23.28 19.07 10.66
N PRO A 65 23.50 20.37 10.97
CA PRO A 65 22.52 21.19 11.67
C PRO A 65 21.17 21.18 10.93
N ASN A 66 20.08 21.00 11.69
CA ASN A 66 18.70 20.96 11.18
C ASN A 66 18.35 19.77 10.28
N ALA A 67 19.17 18.71 10.26
CA ALA A 67 18.82 17.49 9.55
C ALA A 67 17.56 16.85 10.15
N LYS A 68 16.63 16.43 9.29
CA LYS A 68 15.43 15.68 9.67
C LYS A 68 15.54 14.26 9.12
N PRO A 69 15.47 13.21 9.96
CA PRO A 69 15.53 11.84 9.48
C PRO A 69 14.29 11.51 8.64
N ALA A 70 14.51 10.95 7.45
CA ALA A 70 13.47 10.34 6.64
C ALA A 70 13.36 8.86 7.04
N LEU A 71 12.20 8.45 7.56
CA LEU A 71 11.90 7.09 7.99
C LEU A 71 10.82 6.48 7.11
N ASP A 72 10.73 5.15 7.11
CA ASP A 72 9.74 4.42 6.32
C ASP A 72 8.31 4.81 6.72
N CYS A 73 7.39 4.71 5.76
CA CYS A 73 6.01 5.14 5.85
C CYS A 73 5.22 4.58 7.04
N PRO A 74 5.51 3.40 7.64
CA PRO A 74 4.82 2.94 8.85
C PRO A 74 5.04 3.85 10.07
N VAL A 75 6.02 4.75 10.03
CA VAL A 75 6.25 5.79 11.06
C VAL A 75 4.98 6.56 11.40
N VAL A 76 4.08 6.75 10.43
CA VAL A 76 2.84 7.50 10.66
C VAL A 76 1.68 6.66 11.21
N PHE A 77 1.75 5.32 11.12
CA PHE A 77 0.64 4.43 11.50
C PHE A 77 0.24 4.55 12.98
N PRO A 78 1.18 4.71 13.93
CA PRO A 78 0.82 4.84 15.34
C PRO A 78 0.02 6.09 15.70
N TYR A 79 -0.02 7.12 14.83
CA TYR A 79 -0.75 8.37 15.05
C TYR A 79 -2.24 8.27 14.68
N ALA A 80 -2.61 7.39 13.73
CA ALA A 80 -4.00 7.12 13.40
C ALA A 80 -4.25 5.64 13.03
N PRO A 81 -4.13 4.69 13.99
CA PRO A 81 -4.23 3.25 13.71
C PRO A 81 -5.53 2.83 13.03
N THR A 82 -6.66 3.43 13.40
CA THR A 82 -7.96 3.15 12.79
C THR A 82 -7.99 3.62 11.33
N ALA A 83 -7.36 4.75 11.01
CA ALA A 83 -7.26 5.25 9.65
C ALA A 83 -6.38 4.34 8.78
N THR A 84 -5.31 3.74 9.33
CA THR A 84 -4.47 2.74 8.64
C THR A 84 -5.30 1.57 8.11
N VAL A 85 -6.17 1.00 8.94
CA VAL A 85 -7.05 -0.12 8.54
C VAL A 85 -8.07 0.30 7.49
N LEU A 86 -8.72 1.45 7.71
CA LEU A 86 -9.70 2.01 6.79
C LEU A 86 -9.07 2.33 5.43
N GLY A 87 -7.84 2.84 5.46
CA GLY A 87 -7.02 3.11 4.29
C GLY A 87 -6.78 1.86 3.47
N PHE A 88 -6.24 0.81 4.07
CA PHE A 88 -6.03 -0.46 3.38
C PHE A 88 -7.29 -0.96 2.67
N ILE A 89 -8.43 -0.96 3.34
CA ILE A 89 -9.68 -1.42 2.74
C ILE A 89 -10.06 -0.52 1.56
N SER A 90 -9.98 0.81 1.75
CA SER A 90 -10.36 1.80 0.73
C SER A 90 -9.45 1.73 -0.50
N SER A 91 -8.13 1.71 -0.31
CA SER A 91 -7.16 1.59 -1.40
C SER A 91 -7.33 0.27 -2.14
N PHE A 92 -7.51 -0.85 -1.43
CA PHE A 92 -7.66 -2.17 -2.05
C PHE A 92 -8.93 -2.23 -2.91
N VAL A 93 -10.04 -1.63 -2.46
CA VAL A 93 -11.24 -1.46 -3.28
C VAL A 93 -10.93 -0.63 -4.54
N GLY A 94 -10.18 0.46 -4.42
CA GLY A 94 -9.71 1.24 -5.58
C GLY A 94 -8.92 0.38 -6.58
N GLY A 95 -8.03 -0.49 -6.08
CA GLY A 95 -7.29 -1.44 -6.90
C GLY A 95 -8.17 -2.46 -7.63
N LEU A 96 -9.17 -3.02 -6.94
CA LEU A 96 -10.13 -3.95 -7.55
C LEU A 96 -10.95 -3.27 -8.65
N VAL A 97 -11.33 -2.01 -8.46
CA VAL A 97 -12.03 -1.22 -9.49
C VAL A 97 -11.14 -1.05 -10.73
N VAL A 98 -9.86 -0.69 -10.55
CA VAL A 98 -8.92 -0.56 -11.66
C VAL A 98 -8.68 -1.90 -12.36
N MET A 99 -8.52 -2.98 -11.60
CA MET A 99 -8.35 -4.33 -12.16
C MET A 99 -9.52 -4.71 -13.07
N GLY A 100 -10.77 -4.49 -12.62
CA GLY A 100 -11.95 -4.74 -13.44
C GLY A 100 -12.01 -3.85 -14.68
N PHE A 101 -11.65 -2.57 -14.54
CA PHE A 101 -11.61 -1.63 -15.66
C PHE A 101 -10.58 -2.05 -16.73
N LEU A 102 -9.35 -2.40 -16.33
CA LEU A 102 -8.31 -2.89 -17.24
C LEU A 102 -8.73 -4.18 -17.96
N ALA A 103 -9.39 -5.09 -17.25
CA ALA A 103 -9.90 -6.33 -17.84
C ALA A 103 -10.97 -6.07 -18.92
N ILE A 104 -11.89 -5.13 -18.70
CA ILE A 104 -12.92 -4.76 -19.69
C ILE A 104 -12.28 -4.13 -20.93
N LEU A 105 -11.22 -3.34 -20.76
CA LEU A 105 -10.48 -2.73 -21.86
C LEU A 105 -9.55 -3.69 -22.62
N GLY A 106 -9.44 -4.95 -22.17
CA GLY A 106 -8.51 -5.93 -22.75
C GLY A 106 -7.03 -5.53 -22.61
N GLN A 107 -6.70 -4.70 -21.62
CA GLN A 107 -5.33 -4.26 -21.35
C GLN A 107 -4.64 -5.22 -20.37
N THR A 108 -3.32 -5.07 -20.22
CA THR A 108 -2.55 -5.80 -19.20
C THR A 108 -3.13 -5.53 -17.81
N VAL A 109 -3.63 -6.58 -17.16
CA VAL A 109 -4.31 -6.48 -15.87
C VAL A 109 -3.27 -6.47 -14.74
N ILE A 110 -3.28 -5.39 -13.95
CA ILE A 110 -2.53 -5.32 -12.70
C ILE A 110 -3.36 -5.94 -11.59
N ILE A 111 -2.86 -7.04 -11.02
CA ILE A 111 -3.53 -7.74 -9.92
C ILE A 111 -3.18 -7.02 -8.60
N PRO A 112 -4.17 -6.55 -7.82
CA PRO A 112 -3.90 -5.90 -6.54
C PRO A 112 -3.22 -6.84 -5.55
N VAL A 113 -2.03 -6.47 -5.07
CA VAL A 113 -1.27 -7.20 -4.05
C VAL A 113 -1.44 -6.50 -2.70
N ALA A 114 -1.64 -7.24 -1.61
CA ALA A 114 -1.99 -6.65 -0.32
C ALA A 114 -0.96 -5.63 0.22
N ILE A 115 0.34 -5.87 0.02
CA ILE A 115 1.42 -5.06 0.59
C ILE A 115 1.35 -3.58 0.15
N PRO A 116 1.45 -3.22 -1.14
CA PRO A 116 1.45 -1.81 -1.55
C PRO A 116 0.14 -1.09 -1.21
N TYR A 117 -1.00 -1.77 -1.38
CA TYR A 117 -2.30 -1.21 -1.03
C TYR A 117 -2.43 -0.99 0.48
N PHE A 118 -1.85 -1.86 1.29
CA PHE A 118 -1.79 -1.68 2.74
C PHE A 118 -0.87 -0.51 3.10
N PHE A 119 0.41 -0.54 2.73
CA PHE A 119 1.37 0.46 3.21
C PHE A 119 1.10 1.86 2.65
N ILE A 120 1.06 1.99 1.32
CA ILE A 120 0.88 3.28 0.65
C ILE A 120 -0.54 3.81 0.91
N GLY A 121 -1.54 2.93 0.83
CA GLY A 121 -2.94 3.29 1.12
C GLY A 121 -3.17 3.69 2.57
N ALA A 122 -2.56 3.01 3.55
CA ALA A 122 -2.64 3.38 4.95
C ALA A 122 -1.97 4.73 5.21
N THR A 123 -0.79 4.97 4.64
CA THR A 123 -0.10 6.26 4.77
C THR A 123 -0.97 7.40 4.24
N ALA A 124 -1.54 7.24 3.03
CA ALA A 124 -2.48 8.20 2.47
C ALA A 124 -3.71 8.42 3.37
N ALA A 125 -4.21 7.36 4.02
CA ALA A 125 -5.33 7.48 4.94
C ALA A 125 -4.99 8.21 6.25
N VAL A 126 -3.79 8.03 6.80
CA VAL A 126 -3.35 8.76 8.00
C VAL A 126 -3.30 10.27 7.72
N PHE A 127 -2.71 10.68 6.60
CA PHE A 127 -2.69 12.09 6.20
C PHE A 127 -4.09 12.61 5.82
N GLY A 128 -4.87 11.83 5.07
CA GLY A 128 -6.25 12.15 4.74
C GLY A 128 -7.12 12.31 5.99
N ASN A 129 -6.89 11.51 7.03
CA ASN A 129 -7.56 11.64 8.33
C ASN A 129 -7.20 12.94 9.03
N ALA A 130 -5.93 13.34 8.99
CA ALA A 130 -5.48 14.59 9.59
C ALA A 130 -6.10 15.83 8.91
N SER A 131 -6.26 15.79 7.57
CA SER A 131 -6.80 16.93 6.80
C SER A 131 -8.32 16.96 6.69
N GLY A 132 -9.00 15.80 6.69
CA GLY A 132 -10.43 15.69 6.38
C GLY A 132 -11.20 14.65 7.20
N GLY A 133 -10.63 14.17 8.31
CA GLY A 133 -11.20 13.13 9.16
C GLY A 133 -11.41 11.81 8.40
N TRP A 134 -12.33 10.99 8.89
CA TRP A 134 -12.58 9.66 8.32
C TRP A 134 -12.99 9.69 6.83
N LYS A 135 -13.62 10.77 6.37
CA LYS A 135 -13.96 10.96 4.95
C LYS A 135 -12.71 11.21 4.11
N GLY A 136 -11.80 12.05 4.61
CA GLY A 136 -10.51 12.30 3.97
C GLY A 136 -9.63 11.04 3.92
N ALA A 137 -9.65 10.22 4.98
CA ALA A 137 -8.98 8.92 5.00
C ALA A 137 -9.46 7.99 3.87
N ILE A 138 -10.78 7.83 3.72
CA ILE A 138 -11.37 6.99 2.68
C ILE A 138 -11.05 7.54 1.29
N ALA A 139 -11.37 8.81 1.04
CA ALA A 139 -11.21 9.42 -0.28
C ALA A 139 -9.74 9.47 -0.72
N GLY A 140 -8.83 9.91 0.15
CA GLY A 140 -7.41 9.97 -0.14
C GLY A 140 -6.84 8.59 -0.45
N SER A 141 -7.15 7.61 0.39
CA SER A 141 -6.67 6.24 0.20
C SER A 141 -7.27 5.54 -1.02
N PHE A 142 -8.54 5.80 -1.35
CA PHE A 142 -9.19 5.27 -2.55
C PHE A 142 -8.52 5.79 -3.83
N ILE A 143 -8.27 7.10 -3.91
CA ILE A 143 -7.57 7.72 -5.03
C ILE A 143 -6.16 7.16 -5.14
N THR A 144 -5.44 7.04 -4.02
CA THR A 144 -4.13 6.39 -3.99
C THR A 144 -4.20 4.95 -4.47
N GLY A 145 -5.22 4.18 -4.08
CA GLY A 145 -5.45 2.82 -4.58
C GLY A 145 -5.65 2.76 -6.10
N ILE A 146 -6.37 3.72 -6.68
CA ILE A 146 -6.50 3.84 -8.14
C ILE A 146 -5.14 4.10 -8.78
N LEU A 147 -4.34 5.01 -8.21
CA LEU A 147 -3.01 5.33 -8.73
C LEU A 147 -2.04 4.13 -8.64
N ILE A 148 -2.11 3.35 -7.56
CA ILE A 148 -1.35 2.10 -7.41
C ILE A 148 -1.75 1.07 -8.46
N GLY A 149 -2.99 1.07 -8.94
CA GLY A 149 -3.44 0.17 -10.02
C GLY A 149 -3.04 0.65 -11.41
N ILE A 150 -3.27 1.93 -11.71
CA ILE A 150 -3.05 2.52 -13.04
C ILE A 150 -1.56 2.76 -13.29
N GLY A 151 -0.83 3.22 -12.29
CA GLY A 151 0.56 3.61 -12.43
C GLY A 151 1.47 2.50 -12.96
N PRO A 152 1.46 1.31 -12.35
CA PRO A 152 2.17 0.13 -12.88
C PRO A 152 1.78 -0.21 -14.31
N ALA A 153 0.49 -0.14 -14.65
CA ALA A 153 0.02 -0.41 -16.00
C ALA A 153 0.62 0.57 -17.03
N LEU A 154 0.77 1.84 -16.66
CA LEU A 154 1.34 2.88 -17.52
C LEU A 154 2.86 2.73 -17.72
N ILE A 155 3.59 2.38 -16.65
CA ILE A 155 5.05 2.27 -16.72
C ILE A 155 5.53 0.89 -17.23
N TYR A 156 4.67 -0.13 -17.21
CA TYR A 156 5.02 -1.50 -17.61
C TYR A 156 5.70 -1.62 -18.99
N PRO A 157 5.26 -0.94 -20.07
CA PRO A 157 5.97 -1.01 -21.36
C PRO A 157 7.42 -0.51 -21.28
N ILE A 158 7.69 0.46 -20.41
CA ILE A 158 9.05 0.97 -20.16
C ILE A 158 9.85 -0.08 -19.38
N MET A 159 9.24 -0.69 -18.35
CA MET A 159 9.86 -1.76 -17.57
C MET A 159 10.23 -2.96 -18.45
N GLU A 160 9.35 -3.36 -19.37
CA GLU A 160 9.63 -4.42 -20.33
C GLU A 160 10.81 -4.06 -21.25
N SER A 161 10.90 -2.82 -21.71
CA SER A 161 12.01 -2.35 -22.57
C SER A 161 13.38 -2.41 -21.90
N VAL A 162 13.43 -2.35 -20.56
CA VAL A 162 14.67 -2.46 -19.77
C VAL A 162 14.91 -3.87 -19.20
N GLY A 163 14.15 -4.86 -19.67
CA GLY A 163 14.32 -6.28 -19.31
C GLY A 163 13.54 -6.73 -18.06
N LEU A 164 12.69 -5.88 -17.49
CA LEU A 164 11.85 -6.21 -16.33
C LEU A 164 10.49 -6.77 -16.75
N SER A 165 10.50 -7.83 -17.57
CA SER A 165 9.27 -8.49 -18.04
C SER A 165 8.48 -9.10 -16.87
N GLY A 166 7.16 -8.93 -16.88
CA GLY A 166 6.27 -9.42 -15.82
C GLY A 166 6.40 -8.68 -14.47
N THR A 167 7.19 -7.60 -14.39
CA THR A 167 7.41 -6.86 -13.14
C THR A 167 7.11 -5.37 -13.33
N SER A 168 6.51 -4.74 -12.31
CA SER A 168 6.28 -3.30 -12.27
C SER A 168 6.25 -2.79 -10.83
N PHE A 169 6.33 -1.47 -10.66
CA PHE A 169 6.44 -0.80 -9.35
C PHE A 169 5.13 -0.10 -8.97
N PRO A 170 4.49 -0.46 -7.83
CA PRO A 170 3.25 0.15 -7.35
C PRO A 170 3.41 1.55 -6.78
N GLU A 171 4.64 1.99 -6.50
CA GLU A 171 4.94 3.27 -5.88
C GLU A 171 4.57 4.44 -6.81
N THR A 172 3.62 5.27 -6.38
CA THR A 172 3.04 6.32 -7.22
C THR A 172 4.04 7.42 -7.58
N ASP A 173 4.99 7.69 -6.68
CA ASP A 173 6.10 8.62 -6.89
C ASP A 173 7.13 8.06 -7.88
N PHE A 174 7.47 6.78 -7.78
CA PHE A 174 8.32 6.09 -8.76
C PHE A 174 7.71 6.15 -10.15
N VAL A 175 6.42 5.85 -10.28
CA VAL A 175 5.71 5.91 -11.56
C VAL A 175 5.68 7.34 -12.09
N ALA A 176 5.31 8.32 -11.27
CA ALA A 176 5.21 9.72 -11.69
C ALA A 176 6.55 10.26 -12.19
N LEU A 177 7.62 10.05 -11.43
CA LEU A 177 8.97 10.48 -11.81
C LEU A 177 9.50 9.68 -12.99
N GLY A 178 9.31 8.36 -12.99
CA GLY A 178 9.78 7.47 -14.05
C GLY A 178 9.20 7.82 -15.41
N LEU A 179 7.89 8.10 -15.49
CA LEU A 179 7.26 8.54 -16.72
C LEU A 179 7.83 9.89 -17.20
N VAL A 180 7.98 10.87 -16.30
CA VAL A 180 8.52 12.19 -16.64
C VAL A 180 9.95 12.08 -17.18
N VAL A 181 10.82 11.36 -16.46
CA VAL A 181 12.23 11.16 -16.86
C VAL A 181 12.32 10.45 -18.20
N TYR A 182 11.50 9.41 -18.42
CA TYR A 182 11.48 8.67 -19.68
C TYR A 182 11.10 9.56 -20.87
N TYR A 183 10.02 10.34 -20.76
CA TYR A 183 9.58 11.20 -21.86
C TYR A 183 10.53 12.37 -22.11
N ILE A 184 11.13 12.96 -21.08
CA ILE A 184 12.20 13.96 -21.25
C ILE A 184 13.40 13.34 -21.96
N GLY A 185 13.83 12.16 -21.54
CA GLY A 185 14.94 11.44 -22.17
C GLY A 185 14.69 11.17 -23.65
N LYS A 186 13.45 10.83 -24.02
CA LYS A 186 13.06 10.62 -25.43
C LYS A 186 13.05 11.91 -26.27
N MET A 187 12.96 13.08 -25.63
CA MET A 187 13.02 14.40 -26.30
C MET A 187 14.45 14.92 -26.46
N LEU A 188 15.42 14.35 -25.73
CA LEU A 188 16.82 14.69 -25.86
C LEU A 188 17.44 13.91 -27.05
N PRO A 189 18.28 14.56 -27.88
CA PRO A 189 18.87 13.97 -29.07
C PRO A 189 19.90 12.88 -28.77
#